data_AF-A0A9E0VDC0-F1
#
_entry.id   AF-A0A9E0VDC0-F1
#
_cell.length_a   1.000
_cell.length_b   1.000
_cell.length_c   1.000
_cell.angle_alpha   90.00
_cell.angle_beta   90.00
_cell.angle_gamma   90.00
#
_symmetry.space_group_name_H-M   'P 1'
#
loop_
_entity.id
_entity.type
_entity.pdbx_description
1 polymer ?
#
loop_
_entity_poly.entity_id
_entity_poly.type
_entity_poly.pdbx_seq_one_letter_code
_entity_poly.pdbx_strand_id
1 'polypeptide(L)'
;VGINLLREGLDLPEVSLVAILDADKEGFLRSERSLIQTIGRAARNAEGKAILYADKITDSMRNAISETERRRKIQEEYNLENGITPTTIVKSIESTLVTAYEADYFKVPLNLDAFEEYSPRQLKETIAGIEQEMRQAAKEMKFEQAAELRDRLKYLRDRELQVR
;
A
#
# COMPACT_ATOMS: atom_id res chain seq x y z
N VAL A 1 -8.64 -2.02 0.38
CA VAL A 1 -10.03 -1.69 -0.03
C VAL A 1 -10.29 -0.24 0.36
N GLY A 2 -10.44 0.65 -0.61
CA GLY A 2 -10.63 2.08 -0.36
C GLY A 2 -11.70 2.65 -1.28
N ILE A 3 -12.61 3.45 -0.73
CA ILE A 3 -13.77 4.03 -1.43
C ILE A 3 -13.32 5.06 -2.49
N ASN A 4 -12.13 5.66 -2.31
CA ASN A 4 -11.63 6.69 -3.20
C ASN A 4 -10.11 6.60 -3.37
N LEU A 5 -9.66 6.03 -4.50
CA LEU A 5 -8.25 5.99 -4.91
C LEU A 5 -7.79 7.28 -5.62
N LEU A 6 -8.62 8.34 -5.58
CA LEU A 6 -8.35 9.62 -6.23
C LEU A 6 -7.49 10.57 -5.37
N ARG A 7 -6.89 10.11 -4.27
CA ARG A 7 -5.95 10.95 -3.51
C ARG A 7 -4.74 11.29 -4.37
N GLU A 8 -4.42 12.57 -4.47
CA GLU A 8 -3.15 13.03 -5.03
C GLU A 8 -1.99 12.35 -4.29
N GLY A 9 -0.93 11.97 -5.01
CA GLY A 9 0.28 11.39 -4.43
C GLY A 9 0.29 9.86 -4.22
N LEU A 10 -0.74 9.11 -4.60
CA LEU A 10 -0.69 7.64 -4.58
C LEU A 10 0.07 7.12 -5.82
N ASP A 11 1.40 7.10 -5.70
CA ASP A 11 2.34 6.66 -6.74
C ASP A 11 3.09 5.41 -6.30
N LEU A 12 2.44 4.25 -6.46
CA LEU A 12 2.90 2.94 -5.99
C LEU A 12 3.30 2.06 -7.19
N PRO A 13 4.59 1.96 -7.55
CA PRO A 13 5.05 1.12 -8.65
C PRO A 13 4.78 -0.38 -8.43
N GLU A 14 4.52 -0.80 -7.18
CA GLU A 14 4.21 -2.17 -6.80
C GLU A 14 2.78 -2.60 -7.17
N VAL A 15 1.90 -1.65 -7.47
CA VAL A 15 0.51 -1.95 -7.83
C VAL A 15 0.43 -2.39 -9.29
N SER A 16 0.28 -3.69 -9.52
CA SER A 16 0.06 -4.26 -10.85
C SER A 16 -1.41 -4.41 -11.25
N LEU A 17 -2.35 -4.35 -10.29
CA LEU A 17 -3.77 -4.56 -10.55
C LEU A 17 -4.64 -3.54 -9.82
N VAL A 18 -5.56 -2.92 -10.57
CA VAL A 18 -6.64 -2.08 -10.05
C VAL A 18 -7.98 -2.71 -10.40
N ALA A 19 -8.76 -3.07 -9.40
CA ALA A 19 -10.12 -3.57 -9.57
C ALA A 19 -11.15 -2.48 -9.21
N ILE A 20 -12.02 -2.14 -10.17
CA ILE A 20 -13.11 -1.17 -9.99
C ILE A 20 -14.42 -1.97 -9.94
N LEU A 21 -14.95 -2.13 -8.73
CA LEU A 21 -16.27 -2.73 -8.51
C LEU A 21 -17.36 -1.74 -8.88
N ASP A 22 -18.51 -2.23 -9.34
CA ASP A 22 -19.67 -1.39 -9.68
C ASP A 22 -19.29 -0.26 -10.66
N ALA A 23 -18.55 -0.61 -11.71
CA ALA A 23 -18.00 0.36 -12.66
C ALA A 23 -19.09 1.07 -13.48
N ASP A 24 -20.27 0.47 -13.59
CA ASP A 24 -21.43 0.99 -14.32
C ASP A 24 -22.40 1.83 -13.47
N LYS A 25 -22.13 1.99 -12.17
CA LYS A 25 -22.94 2.83 -11.28
C LYS A 25 -22.50 4.29 -11.43
N GLU A 26 -23.10 4.96 -12.40
CA GLU A 26 -22.79 6.36 -12.70
C GLU A 26 -22.95 7.28 -11.48
N GLY A 27 -22.13 8.33 -11.47
CA GLY A 27 -21.99 9.24 -10.33
C GLY A 27 -20.55 9.76 -10.27
N PHE A 28 -20.24 10.55 -9.24
CA PHE A 28 -18.93 11.20 -9.14
C PHE A 28 -17.76 10.21 -9.27
N LEU A 29 -17.79 9.10 -8.52
CA LEU A 29 -16.71 8.10 -8.47
C LEU A 29 -16.59 7.23 -9.73
N ARG A 30 -17.58 7.28 -10.64
CA ARG A 30 -17.61 6.52 -11.90
C ARG A 30 -17.76 7.42 -13.12
N SER A 31 -17.54 8.72 -12.93
CA SER A 31 -17.40 9.65 -14.04
C SER A 31 -16.18 9.26 -14.89
N GLU A 32 -16.20 9.63 -16.16
CA GLU A 32 -15.08 9.43 -17.09
C GLU A 32 -13.73 9.83 -16.47
N ARG A 33 -13.67 11.03 -15.86
CA ARG A 33 -12.45 11.55 -15.21
C ARG A 33 -12.00 10.65 -14.06
N SER A 34 -12.91 10.22 -13.20
CA SER A 34 -12.59 9.35 -12.07
C SER A 34 -12.15 7.96 -12.50
N LEU A 35 -12.76 7.41 -13.55
CA LEU A 35 -12.34 6.12 -14.13
C LEU A 35 -10.94 6.21 -14.71
N ILE A 36 -10.64 7.25 -15.50
CA ILE A 36 -9.28 7.48 -16.05
C ILE A 36 -8.25 7.60 -14.93
N GLN A 37 -8.53 8.40 -13.90
CA GLN A 37 -7.63 8.56 -12.76
C GLN A 37 -7.42 7.26 -11.99
N THR A 38 -8.46 6.45 -11.83
CA THR A 38 -8.39 5.17 -11.12
C THR A 38 -7.60 4.14 -11.92
N ILE A 39 -7.86 4.03 -13.23
CA ILE A 39 -7.09 3.18 -14.17
C ILE A 39 -5.61 3.60 -14.16
N GLY A 40 -5.34 4.90 -14.15
CA GLY A 40 -3.97 5.45 -14.13
C GLY A 40 -3.12 5.01 -12.93
N ARG A 41 -3.73 4.50 -11.84
CA ARG A 41 -2.98 3.93 -10.71
C ARG A 41 -2.21 2.66 -11.08
N ALA A 42 -2.70 1.89 -12.05
CA ALA A 42 -2.00 0.71 -12.55
C ALA A 42 -0.85 1.07 -13.52
N ALA A 43 -0.84 2.28 -14.10
CA ALA A 43 0.10 2.67 -15.15
C ALA A 43 1.56 2.88 -14.67
N ARG A 44 1.82 2.68 -13.38
CA ARG A 44 3.16 2.77 -12.78
C ARG A 44 3.92 1.45 -12.78
N ASN A 45 3.24 0.36 -13.14
CA ASN A 45 3.80 -0.97 -13.24
C ASN A 45 3.79 -1.43 -14.71
N ALA A 46 4.87 -2.07 -15.15
CA ALA A 46 4.98 -2.60 -16.52
C ALA A 46 3.86 -3.61 -16.86
N GLU A 47 3.42 -4.39 -15.87
CA GLU A 47 2.31 -5.34 -15.97
C GLU A 47 0.98 -4.77 -15.44
N GLY A 48 0.87 -3.44 -15.41
CA GLY A 48 -0.29 -2.71 -14.92
C GLY A 48 -1.58 -3.08 -15.65
N LYS A 49 -2.56 -3.56 -14.89
CA LYS A 49 -3.89 -3.93 -15.38
C LYS A 49 -5.01 -3.26 -14.58
N ALA A 50 -6.07 -2.85 -15.27
CA ALA A 50 -7.32 -2.43 -14.66
C ALA A 50 -8.45 -3.39 -15.05
N ILE A 51 -9.25 -3.82 -14.07
CA ILE A 51 -10.45 -4.65 -14.27
C ILE A 51 -11.67 -3.88 -13.78
N LEU A 52 -12.62 -3.63 -14.68
CA LEU A 52 -13.87 -2.94 -14.38
C LEU A 52 -14.98 -3.99 -14.31
N TYR A 53 -15.53 -4.22 -13.12
CA TYR A 53 -16.68 -5.10 -12.93
C TYR A 53 -17.97 -4.29 -13.12
N ALA A 54 -18.78 -4.69 -14.09
CA ALA A 54 -20.00 -3.98 -14.48
C ALA A 54 -20.96 -4.94 -15.20
N ASP A 55 -22.26 -4.66 -15.13
CA ASP A 55 -23.28 -5.38 -15.89
C ASP A 55 -23.42 -4.81 -17.31
N LYS A 56 -23.14 -3.51 -17.49
CA LYS A 56 -23.21 -2.80 -18.78
C LYS A 56 -22.04 -1.84 -18.96
N ILE A 57 -21.72 -1.51 -20.22
CA ILE A 57 -20.76 -0.46 -20.55
C ILE A 57 -21.50 0.87 -20.62
N THR A 58 -21.20 1.78 -19.69
CA THR A 58 -21.72 3.17 -19.70
C THR A 58 -20.91 4.07 -20.64
N ASP A 59 -21.40 5.27 -20.95
CA ASP A 59 -20.66 6.23 -21.77
C ASP A 59 -19.37 6.70 -21.07
N SER A 60 -19.43 6.90 -19.75
CA SER A 60 -18.25 7.20 -18.93
C SER A 60 -17.18 6.11 -19.05
N MET A 61 -17.58 4.84 -19.02
CA MET A 61 -16.66 3.71 -19.21
C MET A 61 -16.11 3.67 -20.62
N ARG A 62 -16.97 3.83 -21.65
CA ARG A 62 -16.56 3.80 -23.06
C ARG A 62 -15.51 4.86 -23.34
N ASN A 63 -15.73 6.09 -22.87
CA ASN A 63 -14.80 7.20 -23.06
C ASN A 63 -13.47 6.95 -22.33
N ALA A 64 -13.54 6.49 -21.07
CA ALA A 64 -12.34 6.19 -20.28
C ALA A 64 -11.50 5.05 -20.90
N ILE A 65 -12.13 3.98 -21.37
CA ILE A 65 -11.48 2.86 -22.05
C ILE A 65 -10.83 3.34 -23.36
N SER A 66 -11.60 4.04 -24.20
CA SER A 66 -11.11 4.56 -25.48
C SER A 66 -9.91 5.48 -25.32
N GLU A 67 -9.93 6.39 -24.34
CA GLU A 67 -8.81 7.29 -24.08
C GLU A 67 -7.59 6.54 -23.51
N THR A 68 -7.80 5.50 -22.71
CA THR A 68 -6.73 4.63 -22.21
C THR A 68 -6.05 3.87 -23.35
N GLU A 69 -6.84 3.26 -24.23
CA GLU A 69 -6.36 2.53 -25.40
C GLU A 69 -5.63 3.45 -26.39
N ARG A 70 -6.18 4.64 -26.67
CA ARG A 70 -5.55 5.65 -27.53
C ARG A 70 -4.16 6.05 -27.01
N ARG A 71 -4.04 6.31 -25.71
CA ARG A 71 -2.75 6.66 -25.07
C ARG A 71 -1.78 5.49 -25.12
N ARG A 72 -2.25 4.28 -24.81
CA ARG A 72 -1.42 3.06 -24.84
C ARG A 72 -0.85 2.81 -26.22
N LYS A 73 -1.68 2.92 -27.27
CA LYS A 73 -1.25 2.76 -28.65
C LYS A 73 -0.11 3.72 -29.03
N ILE A 74 -0.26 5.01 -28.70
CA ILE A 74 0.77 6.03 -28.96
C ILE A 74 2.07 5.68 -28.20
N GLN A 75 1.98 5.22 -26.97
CA GLN A 75 3.14 4.82 -26.17
C GLN A 75 3.82 3.57 -26.73
N GLU A 76 3.06 2.57 -27.18
CA GLU A 76 3.58 1.35 -27.80
C GLU A 76 4.29 1.65 -29.13
N GLU A 77 3.69 2.50 -29.98
CA GLU A 77 4.31 2.96 -31.23
C GLU A 77 5.63 3.71 -30.95
N TYR A 78 5.60 4.68 -30.03
CA TYR A 78 6.79 5.42 -29.63
C TYR A 78 7.89 4.51 -29.07
N ASN A 79 7.52 3.55 -28.21
CA ASN A 79 8.47 2.61 -27.63
C ASN A 79 9.11 1.72 -28.70
N LEU A 80 8.32 1.25 -29.67
CA LEU A 80 8.82 0.44 -30.78
C LEU A 80 9.80 1.22 -31.65
N GLU A 81 9.43 2.44 -32.04
CA GLU A 81 10.28 3.32 -32.87
C GLU A 81 11.60 3.67 -32.19
N ASN A 82 11.63 3.74 -30.86
CA ASN A 82 12.80 4.14 -30.08
C ASN A 82 13.52 2.95 -29.41
N GLY A 83 13.08 1.71 -29.62
CA GLY A 83 13.67 0.52 -28.99
C GLY A 83 13.55 0.49 -27.45
N ILE A 84 12.52 1.11 -26.89
CA ILE A 84 12.30 1.21 -25.44
C ILE A 84 11.53 -0.03 -24.96
N THR A 85 12.07 -0.74 -23.97
CA THR A 85 11.36 -1.81 -23.27
C THR A 85 10.73 -1.27 -21.98
N PRO A 86 9.39 -1.32 -21.83
CA PRO A 86 8.73 -0.87 -20.61
C PRO A 86 9.29 -1.57 -19.37
N THR A 87 9.71 -0.79 -18.38
CA THR A 87 10.26 -1.32 -17.12
C THR A 87 9.64 -0.57 -15.95
N THR A 88 9.23 -1.28 -14.90
CA THR A 88 8.72 -0.67 -13.67
C THR A 88 9.84 0.10 -12.98
N ILE A 89 9.57 1.35 -12.59
CA ILE A 89 10.52 2.15 -11.82
C ILE A 89 10.65 1.52 -10.42
N VAL A 90 11.86 1.05 -10.09
CA VAL A 90 12.19 0.63 -8.74
C VAL A 90 12.54 1.88 -7.94
N LYS A 91 11.59 2.37 -7.13
CA LYS A 91 11.92 3.35 -6.10
C LYS A 91 12.57 2.59 -4.96
N SER A 92 13.79 2.96 -4.62
CA SER A 92 14.37 2.58 -3.34
C SER A 92 13.44 3.13 -2.26
N ILE A 93 12.74 2.23 -1.56
CA ILE A 93 12.25 2.50 -0.20
C ILE A 93 13.47 3.08 0.51
N GLU A 94 13.37 4.29 1.08
CA GLU A 94 14.48 4.90 1.82
C GLU A 94 15.17 3.81 2.66
N SER A 95 16.41 3.51 2.28
CA SER A 95 17.15 2.32 2.67
C SER A 95 17.38 2.24 4.17
N THR A 96 17.12 3.32 4.90
CA THR A 96 17.12 3.41 6.36
C THR A 96 16.20 2.39 7.03
N LEU A 97 15.15 1.92 6.37
CA LEU A 97 14.23 0.91 6.94
C LEU A 97 14.62 -0.53 6.63
N VAL A 98 15.32 -0.79 5.51
CA VAL A 98 15.60 -2.16 5.04
C VAL A 98 16.90 -2.71 5.60
N THR A 99 17.92 -1.88 5.84
CA THR A 99 19.13 -2.33 6.54
C THR A 99 18.86 -2.83 7.95
N ALA A 100 17.79 -2.38 8.61
CA ALA A 100 17.35 -2.93 9.90
C ALA A 100 16.59 -4.27 9.78
N TYR A 101 16.08 -4.62 8.59
CA TYR A 101 15.40 -5.90 8.36
C TYR A 101 16.37 -7.03 7.96
N GLU A 102 17.52 -6.69 7.36
CA GLU A 102 18.51 -7.67 6.90
C GLU A 102 19.80 -7.73 7.74
N ALA A 103 20.12 -6.69 8.53
CA ALA A 103 21.21 -6.75 9.50
C ALA A 103 20.68 -7.31 10.83
N ASP A 104 20.84 -8.62 11.01
CA ASP A 104 20.80 -9.33 12.30
C ASP A 104 19.46 -9.18 13.07
N TYR A 105 18.66 -10.22 13.27
CA TYR A 105 18.87 -11.24 14.32
C TYR A 105 19.71 -10.84 15.55
N PHE A 106 19.86 -9.55 15.87
CA PHE A 106 20.08 -9.13 17.24
C PHE A 106 18.76 -9.40 17.96
N LYS A 107 18.67 -10.63 18.48
CA LYS A 107 17.96 -10.90 19.72
C LYS A 107 18.54 -9.93 20.74
N VAL A 108 18.03 -8.69 20.77
CA VAL A 108 18.05 -7.91 22.00
C VAL A 108 17.44 -8.86 23.02
N PRO A 109 18.14 -9.21 24.11
CA PRO A 109 17.52 -9.94 25.19
C PRO A 109 16.47 -8.99 25.76
N LEU A 110 15.27 -9.03 25.19
CA LEU A 110 14.06 -8.69 25.90
C LEU A 110 14.14 -9.54 27.15
N ASN A 111 14.17 -8.93 28.32
CA ASN A 111 13.98 -9.64 29.57
C ASN A 111 12.58 -10.28 29.49
N LEU A 112 12.53 -11.50 28.97
CA LEU A 112 11.33 -12.29 28.66
C LEU A 112 10.60 -12.71 29.95
N ASP A 113 11.29 -12.67 31.08
CA ASP A 113 10.81 -13.17 32.36
C ASP A 113 9.74 -12.26 33.02
N ALA A 114 9.59 -11.01 32.57
CA ALA A 114 8.63 -10.08 33.19
C ALA A 114 7.20 -10.15 32.59
N PHE A 115 7.00 -10.93 31.51
CA PHE A 115 5.74 -10.90 30.75
C PHE A 115 4.93 -12.20 30.82
N GLU A 116 5.30 -13.18 31.65
CA GLU A 116 4.53 -14.42 31.81
C GLU A 116 3.20 -14.22 32.58
N GLU A 117 3.04 -13.11 33.30
CA GLU A 117 1.91 -12.90 34.22
C GLU A 117 0.79 -11.95 33.71
N TYR A 118 0.88 -11.42 32.48
CA TYR A 118 -0.14 -10.49 31.99
C TYR A 118 -1.46 -11.18 31.66
N SER A 119 -2.55 -10.75 32.31
CA SER A 119 -3.90 -11.12 31.89
C SER A 119 -4.24 -10.58 30.49
N PRO A 120 -5.16 -11.20 29.73
CA PRO A 120 -5.53 -10.75 28.38
C PRO A 120 -6.00 -9.29 28.30
N ARG A 121 -6.55 -8.75 29.40
CA ARG A 121 -6.98 -7.35 29.50
C ARG A 121 -5.79 -6.40 29.64
N GLN A 122 -4.84 -6.72 30.51
CA GLN A 122 -3.64 -5.91 30.71
C GLN A 122 -2.73 -5.92 29.48
N LEU A 123 -2.71 -7.02 28.72
CA LEU A 123 -1.95 -7.13 27.48
C LEU A 123 -2.47 -6.17 26.40
N LYS A 124 -3.80 -6.03 26.25
CA LYS A 124 -4.42 -5.05 25.33
C LYS A 124 -4.13 -3.60 25.72
N GLU A 125 -4.23 -3.27 27.01
CA GLU A 125 -3.93 -1.92 27.51
C GLU A 125 -2.46 -1.56 27.28
N THR A 126 -1.56 -2.53 27.47
CA THR A 126 -0.11 -2.37 27.23
C THR A 126 0.20 -2.18 25.75
N ILE A 127 -0.43 -2.95 24.85
CA ILE A 127 -0.29 -2.78 23.40
C ILE A 127 -0.74 -1.39 22.96
N ALA A 128 -1.87 -0.90 23.48
CA ALA A 128 -2.38 0.42 23.14
C ALA A 128 -1.43 1.55 23.60
N GLY A 129 -0.84 1.43 24.80
CA GLY A 129 0.15 2.38 25.29
C GLY A 129 1.42 2.42 24.44
N ILE A 130 1.99 1.25 24.14
CA ILE A 130 3.20 1.13 23.29
C ILE A 130 2.94 1.64 21.87
N GLU A 131 1.75 1.40 21.31
CA GLU A 131 1.38 1.92 19.99
C GLU A 131 1.29 3.45 19.97
N GLN A 132 0.80 4.06 21.06
CA GLN A 132 0.75 5.51 21.21
C GLN A 132 2.16 6.11 21.32
N GLU A 133 3.03 5.51 22.14
CA GLU A 133 4.43 5.91 22.29
C GLU A 133 5.21 5.78 20.97
N MET A 134 5.01 4.68 20.23
CA MET A 134 5.63 4.46 18.92
C MET A 134 5.22 5.55 17.94
N ARG A 135 3.93 5.89 17.89
CA ARG A 135 3.40 6.97 17.04
C ARG A 135 3.95 8.34 17.45
N GLN A 136 4.15 8.57 18.74
CA GLN A 136 4.73 9.81 19.25
C GLN A 136 6.22 9.92 18.88
N ALA A 137 7.00 8.85 19.06
CA ALA A 137 8.40 8.78 18.66
C ALA A 137 8.57 9.02 17.15
N ALA A 138 7.68 8.45 16.33
CA ALA A 138 7.66 8.68 14.89
C ALA A 138 7.34 10.15 14.53
N LYS A 139 6.41 10.80 15.25
CA LYS A 139 6.11 12.23 15.08
C LYS A 139 7.28 13.13 15.46
N GLU A 140 8.06 12.73 16.47
CA GLU A 140 9.25 13.44 16.94
C GLU A 140 10.53 13.10 16.15
N MET A 141 10.41 12.34 15.05
CA MET A 141 11.55 11.89 14.23
C MET A 141 12.57 11.03 14.99
N LYS A 142 12.17 10.39 16.09
CA LYS A 142 13.00 9.46 16.88
C LYS A 142 12.83 8.03 16.36
N PHE A 143 13.41 7.76 15.19
CA PHE A 143 13.16 6.53 14.44
C PHE A 143 13.69 5.26 15.12
N GLU A 144 14.82 5.33 15.81
CA GLU A 144 15.37 4.18 16.56
C GLU A 144 14.40 3.74 17.67
N GLN A 145 13.91 4.70 18.45
CA GLN A 145 12.92 4.42 19.51
C GLN A 145 11.61 3.90 18.95
N ALA A 146 11.15 4.44 17.81
CA ALA A 146 9.95 3.92 17.14
C ALA A 146 10.14 2.49 16.63
N ALA A 147 11.35 2.13 16.16
CA ALA A 147 11.67 0.77 15.72
C ALA A 147 11.67 -0.23 16.88
N GLU A 148 12.30 0.11 18.01
CA GLU A 148 12.28 -0.72 19.23
C GLU A 148 10.85 -0.96 19.74
N LEU A 149 10.03 0.10 19.77
CA LEU A 149 8.64 0.01 20.19
C LEU A 149 7.81 -0.84 19.23
N ARG A 150 8.06 -0.76 17.91
CA ARG A 150 7.41 -1.60 16.89
C ARG A 150 7.72 -3.07 17.10
N ASP A 151 8.98 -3.41 17.34
CA ASP A 151 9.41 -4.81 17.49
C ASP A 151 8.85 -5.40 18.80
N ARG A 152 8.80 -4.61 19.87
CA ARG A 152 8.10 -4.95 21.11
C ARG A 152 6.59 -5.12 20.92
N LEU A 153 5.95 -4.25 20.14
CA LEU A 153 4.52 -4.34 19.82
C LEU A 153 4.19 -5.61 19.03
N LYS A 154 5.05 -5.98 18.07
CA LYS A 154 4.90 -7.20 17.27
C LYS A 154 4.94 -8.44 18.17
N TYR A 155 5.93 -8.53 19.06
CA TYR A 155 6.04 -9.61 20.02
C TYR A 155 4.80 -9.75 20.92
N LEU A 156 4.27 -8.63 21.43
CA LEU A 156 3.08 -8.64 22.29
C LEU A 156 1.81 -9.04 21.53
N ARG A 157 1.64 -8.59 20.28
CA ARG A 157 0.49 -8.98 19.43
C ARG A 157 0.54 -10.47 19.07
N ASP A 158 1.72 -11.00 18.77
CA ASP A 158 1.89 -12.44 18.51
C ASP A 158 1.50 -13.28 19.75
N ARG A 159 1.79 -12.79 20.97
CA ARG A 159 1.33 -13.43 22.20
C ARG A 159 -0.17 -13.26 22.46
N GLU A 160 -0.75 -12.11 22.14
CA GLU A 160 -2.22 -11.91 22.23
C GLU A 160 -2.96 -12.97 21.39
N LEU A 161 -2.42 -13.28 20.20
CA LEU A 161 -2.94 -14.32 19.31
C LEU A 161 -2.80 -15.74 19.86
N GLN A 162 -1.77 -16.02 20.66
CA GLN A 162 -1.54 -17.33 21.28
C GLN A 162 -2.38 -17.56 22.55
N VAL A 163 -2.77 -16.49 23.25
CA VAL A 163 -3.56 -16.54 24.49
C VAL A 163 -5.07 -16.45 24.22
N ARG A 164 -5.46 -16.17 22.97
CA ARG A 164 -6.86 -16.07 22.52
C ARG A 164 -7.48 -17.42 22.21
#